data_AF-A0A519RUK5-F1
#
_entry.id   AF-A0A519RUK5-F1
#
_cell.length_a   1.000
_cell.length_b   1.000
_cell.length_c   1.000
_cell.angle_alpha   90.00
_cell.angle_beta   90.00
_cell.angle_gamma   90.00
#
_symmetry.space_group_name_H-M   'P 1'
#
loop_
_entity.id
_entity.type
_entity.pdbx_description
1 polymer ?
#
loop_
_entity_poly.entity_id
_entity_poly.type
_entity_poly.pdbx_seq_one_letter_code
_entity_poly.pdbx_strand_id
1 'polypeptide(L)'
;LKDKNRFIFEYTKSNAMFLKTDKKAGMIVFDHLAPFDSEMVGRFEFYGSDGTFDGFKVIGGKLKYQEGLELNNDPNAMDGLYADPKKNIKPIRKF
;
A
#
# COMPACT_ATOMS: atom_id res chain seq x y z
N LEU A 1 22.37 -3.61 1.58
CA LEU A 1 22.44 -4.41 2.83
C LEU A 1 22.97 -5.80 2.49
N LYS A 2 24.27 -6.07 2.72
CA LYS A 2 24.90 -7.31 2.26
C LYS A 2 24.58 -8.54 3.12
N ASP A 3 24.07 -8.37 4.35
CA ASP A 3 23.89 -9.49 5.31
C ASP A 3 22.59 -9.43 6.15
N LYS A 4 21.58 -8.66 5.74
CA LYS A 4 20.28 -8.64 6.45
C LYS A 4 19.33 -9.68 5.88
N ASN A 5 19.06 -10.73 6.67
CA ASN A 5 18.09 -11.79 6.35
C ASN A 5 16.70 -11.55 6.98
N ARG A 6 16.54 -10.44 7.72
CA ARG A 6 15.33 -10.13 8.47
C ARG A 6 14.91 -8.68 8.22
N PHE A 7 13.63 -8.50 7.97
CA PHE A 7 12.96 -7.20 7.99
C PHE A 7 12.02 -7.18 9.21
N ILE A 8 12.09 -6.14 10.02
CA ILE A 8 11.25 -5.97 11.21
C ILE A 8 10.35 -4.77 10.94
N PHE A 9 9.06 -4.93 11.19
CA PHE A 9 8.10 -3.85 11.13
C PHE A 9 7.77 -3.40 12.55
N GLU A 10 7.97 -2.11 12.82
CA GLU A 10 7.69 -1.49 14.11
C GLU A 10 6.63 -0.42 13.86
N TYR A 11 5.48 -0.54 14.52
CA TYR A 11 4.34 0.34 14.34
C TYR A 11 3.47 0.35 15.58
N THR A 12 2.54 1.31 15.64
CA THR A 12 1.65 1.49 16.78
C THR A 12 0.74 0.29 17.02
N LYS A 13 0.48 -0.04 18.29
CA LYS A 13 -0.33 -1.21 18.69
C LYS A 13 -1.78 -1.13 18.16
N SER A 14 -2.30 0.08 17.95
CA SER A 14 -3.66 0.28 17.44
C SER A 14 -3.78 0.10 15.91
N ASN A 15 -2.66 0.00 15.19
CA ASN A 15 -2.66 -0.22 13.75
C ASN A 15 -2.63 -1.72 13.43
N ALA A 16 -3.25 -2.11 12.32
CA ALA A 16 -3.14 -3.45 11.76
C ALA A 16 -2.49 -3.34 10.38
N MET A 17 -1.27 -3.84 10.24
CA MET A 17 -0.53 -3.81 8.98
C MET A 17 -1.03 -4.91 8.02
N PHE A 18 -1.25 -4.53 6.76
CA PHE A 18 -1.36 -5.47 5.65
C PHE A 18 0.01 -6.09 5.31
N LEU A 19 0.05 -7.42 5.14
CA LEU A 19 1.20 -8.16 4.62
C LEU A 19 0.70 -9.41 3.91
N LYS A 20 0.87 -9.48 2.58
CA LYS A 20 0.35 -10.59 1.77
C LYS A 20 1.20 -10.85 0.53
N THR A 21 1.23 -12.10 0.06
CA THR A 21 1.68 -12.40 -1.30
C THR A 21 0.61 -12.02 -2.31
N ASP A 22 0.94 -11.07 -3.19
CA ASP A 22 0.12 -10.72 -4.35
C ASP A 22 0.62 -11.46 -5.58
N LYS A 23 -0.22 -12.34 -6.13
CA LYS A 23 0.15 -13.18 -7.28
C LYS A 23 0.23 -12.41 -8.58
N LYS A 24 -0.57 -11.34 -8.73
CA LYS A 24 -0.63 -10.52 -9.95
C LYS A 24 0.59 -9.60 -10.04
N ALA A 25 0.98 -9.00 -8.93
CA ALA A 25 2.23 -8.26 -8.81
C ALA A 25 3.46 -9.18 -8.78
N GLY A 26 3.30 -10.43 -8.34
CA GLY A 26 4.40 -11.37 -8.14
C GLY A 26 5.33 -10.94 -6.99
N MET A 27 4.75 -10.35 -5.94
CA MET A 27 5.47 -9.71 -4.85
C MET A 27 4.86 -10.07 -3.50
N ILE A 28 5.65 -9.92 -2.44
CA ILE A 28 5.15 -9.81 -1.07
C ILE A 28 4.85 -8.33 -0.86
N VAL A 29 3.58 -7.97 -0.75
CA VAL A 29 3.09 -6.60 -0.60
C VAL A 29 2.76 -6.33 0.86
N PHE A 30 3.07 -5.14 1.34
CA PHE A 30 2.72 -4.68 2.67
C PHE A 30 2.45 -3.17 2.69
N ASP A 31 1.78 -2.71 3.74
CA ASP A 31 1.57 -1.27 3.95
C ASP A 31 2.90 -0.53 4.10
N HIS A 32 3.00 0.65 3.48
CA HIS A 32 4.05 1.59 3.80
C HIS A 32 3.81 2.15 5.22
N LEU A 33 4.80 1.98 6.11
CA LEU A 33 4.72 2.49 7.47
C LEU A 33 5.40 3.84 7.58
N ALA A 34 4.61 4.87 7.86
CA ALA A 34 5.09 6.22 8.07
C ALA A 34 4.59 6.78 9.41
N PRO A 35 5.31 7.74 10.01
CA PRO A 35 4.79 8.48 11.15
C PRO A 35 3.64 9.40 10.70
N PHE A 36 2.70 9.69 11.60
CA PHE A 36 1.60 10.63 11.33
C PHE A 36 2.07 12.07 11.06
N ASP A 37 3.22 12.45 11.62
CA ASP A 37 3.87 13.75 11.39
C ASP A 37 5.38 13.56 11.21
N SER A 38 5.97 14.44 10.40
CA SER A 38 7.41 14.57 10.18
C SER A 38 8.23 14.69 11.47
N GLU A 39 7.69 15.33 12.50
CA GLU A 39 8.37 15.49 13.80
C GLU A 39 8.48 14.17 14.59
N MET A 40 7.71 13.14 14.21
CA MET A 40 7.65 11.84 14.90
C MET A 40 8.53 10.77 14.23
N VAL A 41 9.35 11.13 13.25
CA VAL A 41 10.30 10.21 12.61
C VAL A 41 11.21 9.55 13.65
N GLY A 42 11.33 8.22 13.58
CA GLY A 42 12.10 7.40 14.51
C GLY A 42 11.35 7.00 15.79
N ARG A 43 10.13 7.51 16.01
CA ARG A 43 9.25 7.12 17.11
C ARG A 43 8.20 6.13 16.62
N PHE A 44 8.59 4.86 16.52
CA PHE A 44 7.78 3.80 15.91
C PHE A 44 6.41 3.57 16.57
N GLU A 45 6.20 4.04 17.80
CA GLU A 45 4.90 4.03 18.45
C GLU A 45 3.84 4.92 17.77
N PHE A 46 4.26 5.82 16.86
CA PHE A 46 3.38 6.65 16.02
C PHE A 46 3.37 6.23 14.55
N TYR A 47 4.00 5.12 14.20
CA TYR A 47 4.00 4.66 12.82
C TYR A 47 2.71 3.89 12.53
N GLY A 48 2.12 4.15 11.36
CA GLY A 48 0.92 3.50 10.87
C GLY A 48 0.96 3.39 9.35
N SER A 49 -0.03 2.70 8.77
CA SER A 49 -0.20 2.66 7.31
C SER A 49 -0.62 4.05 6.82
N ASP A 50 0.04 4.57 5.79
CA ASP A 50 -0.36 5.81 5.13
C ASP A 50 -1.33 5.58 3.95
N GLY A 51 -1.74 4.32 3.74
CA GLY A 51 -2.61 3.90 2.65
C GLY A 51 -1.89 3.61 1.34
N THR A 52 -0.56 3.76 1.28
CA THR A 52 0.28 3.32 0.17
C THR A 52 0.95 1.99 0.48
N PHE A 53 1.54 1.37 -0.55
CA PHE A 53 2.09 0.03 -0.44
C PHE A 53 3.54 -0.02 -0.88
N ASP A 54 4.31 -0.84 -0.19
CA ASP A 54 5.62 -1.29 -0.61
C ASP A 54 5.62 -2.80 -0.85
N GLY A 55 6.73 -3.33 -1.34
CA GLY A 55 6.86 -4.77 -1.43
C GLY A 55 8.25 -5.32 -1.63
N PHE A 56 8.33 -6.64 -1.52
CA PHE A 56 9.51 -7.42 -1.87
C PHE A 56 9.25 -8.27 -3.11
N LYS A 57 10.12 -8.13 -4.10
CA LYS A 57 10.24 -9.08 -5.20
C LYS A 57 11.28 -10.14 -4.85
N VAL A 58 10.97 -11.40 -5.08
CA VAL A 58 11.94 -12.50 -4.91
C VAL A 58 12.76 -12.64 -6.18
N ILE A 59 14.05 -12.28 -6.14
CA ILE A 59 14.96 -12.39 -7.28
C ILE A 59 16.19 -13.21 -6.85
N GLY A 60 16.39 -14.37 -7.48
CA GLY A 60 17.51 -15.27 -7.16
C GLY A 60 17.53 -15.71 -5.70
N GLY A 61 16.35 -15.99 -5.12
CA GLY A 61 16.21 -16.39 -3.72
C GLY A 61 16.38 -15.26 -2.70
N LYS A 62 16.49 -14.00 -3.14
CA LYS A 62 16.66 -12.83 -2.26
C LYS A 62 15.47 -11.90 -2.34
N LEU A 63 15.09 -11.31 -1.21
CA LEU A 63 14.10 -10.24 -1.14
C LEU A 63 14.70 -8.93 -1.66
N LYS A 64 14.08 -8.36 -2.68
CA LYS A 64 14.40 -7.04 -3.25
C LYS A 64 13.28 -6.08 -2.91
N TYR A 65 13.58 -5.15 -2.02
CA TYR A 65 12.65 -4.10 -1.59
C TYR A 65 12.36 -3.11 -2.73
N GLN A 66 11.12 -2.68 -2.83
CA GLN A 66 10.65 -1.65 -3.75
C GLN A 66 9.55 -0.84 -3.05
N GLU A 67 9.70 0.48 -3.09
CA GLU A 67 8.74 1.44 -2.55
C GLU A 67 7.69 1.85 -3.59
N GLY A 68 6.54 2.31 -3.11
CA GLY A 68 5.54 3.01 -3.94
C GLY A 68 4.91 2.11 -5.01
N LEU A 69 4.43 0.94 -4.60
CA LEU A 69 3.73 0.03 -5.49
C LEU A 69 2.35 0.57 -5.85
N GLU A 70 2.10 0.71 -7.14
CA GLU A 70 0.76 0.96 -7.67
C GLU A 70 0.01 -0.37 -7.81
N LEU A 71 -0.92 -0.62 -6.89
CA LEU A 71 -1.77 -1.80 -6.89
C LEU A 71 -3.20 -1.41 -7.24
N ASN A 72 -3.78 -2.16 -8.15
CA ASN A 72 -5.15 -1.94 -8.61
C ASN A 72 -5.96 -3.22 -8.37
N ASN A 73 -7.16 -3.03 -7.85
CA ASN A 73 -8.14 -4.09 -7.75
C ASN A 73 -8.44 -4.67 -9.14
N ASP A 74 -8.82 -5.94 -9.17
CA ASP A 74 -9.31 -6.53 -10.41
C ASP A 74 -10.63 -5.87 -10.83
N PRO A 75 -10.86 -5.66 -12.14
CA PRO A 75 -12.11 -5.12 -12.62
C PRO A 75 -13.30 -5.96 -12.14
N ASN A 76 -14.35 -5.31 -11.67
CA ASN A 76 -15.60 -5.95 -11.29
C ASN A 76 -16.67 -5.69 -12.35
N ALA A 77 -17.53 -6.67 -12.63
CA ALA A 77 -18.67 -6.50 -13.53
C ALA A 77 -19.61 -5.35 -13.11
N MET A 78 -19.65 -5.04 -11.81
CA MET A 78 -20.46 -3.95 -11.23
C MET A 78 -19.76 -2.59 -11.29
N ASP A 79 -18.50 -2.50 -11.76
CA ASP A 79 -17.78 -1.22 -11.83
C ASP A 79 -18.53 -0.18 -12.69
N GLY A 80 -19.27 -0.64 -13.70
CA GLY A 80 -20.13 0.21 -14.53
C GLY A 80 -21.30 0.88 -13.81
N LEU A 81 -21.62 0.45 -12.58
CA LEU A 81 -22.68 1.04 -11.76
C LEU A 81 -22.23 2.27 -10.95
N TYR A 82 -20.92 2.48 -10.81
CA TYR A 82 -20.38 3.59 -10.04
C TYR A 82 -20.16 4.84 -10.90
N ALA A 83 -20.27 6.01 -10.28
CA ALA A 83 -19.93 7.27 -10.93
C ALA A 83 -18.41 7.35 -11.12
N ASP A 84 -17.97 7.38 -12.37
CA ASP A 84 -16.55 7.54 -12.71
C ASP A 84 -16.15 9.01 -12.59
N PRO A 85 -15.28 9.41 -11.65
CA PRO A 85 -14.87 10.80 -11.47
C PRO A 85 -14.11 11.38 -12.68
N LYS A 86 -13.57 10.54 -13.57
CA LYS A 86 -12.96 10.98 -14.84
C LYS A 86 -14.03 11.34 -15.88
N LYS A 87 -15.22 10.77 -15.77
CA LYS A 87 -16.36 11.19 -16.58
C LYS A 87 -16.90 12.47 -15.97
N ASN A 88 -16.66 13.58 -16.66
CA ASN A 88 -17.13 14.90 -16.26
C ASN A 88 -18.65 15.02 -16.51
N ILE A 89 -19.44 14.21 -15.80
CA ILE A 89 -20.90 14.18 -15.90
C ILE A 89 -21.43 15.41 -15.18
N LYS A 90 -21.67 16.49 -15.94
CA LYS A 90 -22.29 17.69 -15.38
C LYS A 90 -23.66 17.28 -14.83
N PRO A 91 -23.98 17.59 -13.56
CA PRO A 91 -25.28 17.27 -13.01
C PRO A 91 -26.37 17.95 -13.84
N ILE A 92 -27.33 17.16 -14.33
CA ILE A 92 -28.50 17.70 -15.02
C ILE A 92 -29.34 18.40 -13.95
N ARG A 93 -29.22 19.73 -13.87
CA ARG A 93 -30.09 20.53 -13.02
C ARG A 93 -31.49 20.51 -13.63
N LYS A 94 -32.40 19.73 -13.06
CA LYS A 94 -33.84 19.89 -13.30
C LYS A 94 -34.32 21.06 -12.47
N PHE A 95 -34.41 22.23 -13.09
CA PHE A 95 -35.25 23.33 -12.63
C PHE A 95 -36.41 23.47 -13.61
#